data_AF-A0AAV9RB57-F1
#
_entry.id   AF-A0AAV9RB57-F1
#
_cell.length_a   1.000
_cell.length_b   1.000
_cell.length_c   1.000
_cell.angle_alpha   90.00
_cell.angle_beta   90.00
_cell.angle_gamma   90.00
#
_symmetry.space_group_name_H-M   'P 1'
#
loop_
_entity.id
_entity.type
_entity.pdbx_description
1 polymer ?
#
loop_
_entity_poly.entity_id
_entity_poly.type
_entity_poly.pdbx_seq_one_letter_code
_entity_poly.pdbx_strand_id
1 'polypeptide(L)'
;MLKKNHEQLVGNDRYEGYIVELAAEIAKHVGYQYKLKIVSDGKYGARDPETKMWNGMVGELVYGKADLAVAPLTITLVREEVIDFSKPFMSLGISIMIKKPTKSKPGVFSFLDPLAYEIWMCIVFAYIGVSVVLFLVSRFSPYEWHAEDYEEGAEPQTPTQAAASNGVQPSQTPTQQNANQQSPEQTNEFGIFNSLWFSLGAFMQQGCDISPR
;
A
#
# COMPACT_ATOMS: atom_id res chain seq x y z
N MET A 1 16.18 31.91 26.20
CA MET A 1 16.89 30.70 26.71
C MET A 1 18.27 31.10 27.18
N LEU A 2 18.93 30.28 28.00
CA LEU A 2 20.35 30.51 28.33
C LEU A 2 21.22 30.07 27.14
N LYS A 3 22.27 30.84 26.85
CA LYS A 3 23.30 30.47 25.87
C LYS A 3 24.06 29.24 26.35
N LYS A 4 24.61 28.44 25.43
CA LYS A 4 25.41 27.25 25.79
C LYS A 4 26.60 27.56 26.69
N ASN A 5 27.24 28.72 26.52
CA ASN A 5 28.37 29.20 27.32
C ASN A 5 27.95 30.24 28.38
N HIS A 6 26.71 30.18 28.88
CA HIS A 6 26.18 31.21 29.81
C HIS A 6 26.98 31.38 31.10
N GLU A 7 27.72 30.37 31.55
CA GLU A 7 28.57 30.44 32.75
C GLU A 7 29.75 31.40 32.57
N GLN A 8 30.18 31.64 31.33
CA GLN A 8 31.26 32.57 30.99
C GLN A 8 30.74 34.00 30.75
N LEU A 9 29.42 34.19 30.77
CA LEU A 9 28.76 35.45 30.44
C LEU A 9 28.12 36.05 31.70
N VAL A 10 27.97 37.38 31.73
CA VAL A 10 27.42 38.10 32.89
C VAL A 10 26.20 38.91 32.47
N GLY A 11 25.24 39.07 33.39
CA GLY A 11 24.07 39.93 33.16
C GLY A 11 23.16 39.41 32.04
N ASN A 12 22.81 40.32 31.12
CA ASN A 12 21.87 40.07 30.02
C ASN A 12 22.49 39.18 28.93
N ASP A 13 23.82 39.20 28.76
CA ASP A 13 24.51 38.49 27.68
C ASP A 13 24.38 36.97 27.80
N ARG A 14 24.01 36.47 28.98
CA ARG A 14 23.74 35.06 29.27
C ARG A 14 22.53 34.50 28.51
N TYR A 15 21.64 35.36 28.05
CA TYR A 15 20.38 34.96 27.41
C TYR A 15 20.42 35.17 25.90
N GLU A 16 19.69 34.33 25.19
CA GLU A 16 19.45 34.44 23.74
C GLU A 16 18.03 34.04 23.36
N GLY A 17 17.64 34.38 22.13
CA GLY A 17 16.36 34.04 21.51
C GLY A 17 15.51 35.25 21.17
N TYR A 18 14.39 35.00 20.49
CA TYR A 18 13.50 36.02 19.92
C TYR A 18 13.14 37.17 20.87
N ILE A 19 12.72 36.84 22.10
CA ILE A 19 12.31 37.82 23.11
C ILE A 19 13.48 38.69 23.60
N VAL A 20 14.70 38.15 23.62
CA VAL A 20 15.90 38.90 24.06
C VAL A 20 16.23 39.98 23.04
N GLU A 21 16.19 39.64 21.76
CA GLU A 21 16.40 40.59 20.66
C GLU A 21 15.29 41.64 20.62
N LEU A 22 14.03 41.23 20.81
CA LEU A 22 12.90 42.14 20.88
C LEU A 22 13.06 43.14 22.03
N ALA A 23 13.47 42.69 23.22
CA ALA A 23 13.72 43.58 24.36
C ALA A 23 14.85 44.58 24.07
N ALA A 24 15.93 44.14 23.41
CA ALA A 24 17.03 45.01 23.01
C ALA A 24 16.58 46.08 22.01
N GLU A 25 15.77 45.72 21.01
CA GLU A 25 15.22 46.68 20.05
C GLU A 25 14.25 47.67 20.71
N ILE A 26 13.36 47.22 21.61
CA ILE A 26 12.47 48.14 22.35
C ILE A 26 13.32 49.11 23.20
N ALA A 27 14.32 48.61 23.93
CA ALA A 27 15.20 49.44 24.75
C ALA A 27 15.98 50.46 23.93
N LYS A 28 16.45 50.09 22.73
CA LYS A 28 17.14 50.98 21.79
C LYS A 28 16.23 52.08 21.24
N HIS A 29 14.97 51.77 20.91
CA HIS A 29 14.02 52.76 20.39
C HIS A 29 13.53 53.73 21.48
N VAL A 30 13.31 53.25 22.71
CA VAL A 30 12.76 54.07 23.80
C VAL A 30 13.87 54.76 24.62
N GLY A 31 15.07 54.18 24.68
CA GLY A 31 16.22 54.75 25.37
C GLY A 31 16.30 54.42 26.86
N TYR A 32 15.90 53.22 27.29
CA TYR A 32 16.01 52.77 28.69
C TYR A 32 17.07 51.67 28.89
N GLN A 33 17.59 51.59 30.11
CA GLN A 33 18.45 50.48 30.56
C GLN A 33 17.59 49.38 31.17
N TYR A 34 17.97 48.12 30.96
CA TYR A 34 17.19 46.98 31.45
C TYR A 34 18.08 45.85 31.95
N LYS A 35 17.52 45.04 32.84
CA LYS A 35 18.15 43.81 33.34
C LYS A 35 17.18 42.65 33.17
N LEU A 36 17.60 41.64 32.41
CA LEU A 36 16.83 40.42 32.21
C LEU A 36 16.85 39.57 33.48
N LYS A 37 15.64 39.31 33.99
CA LYS A 37 15.39 38.46 35.15
C LYS A 37 14.39 37.39 34.76
N ILE A 38 14.67 36.15 35.15
CA ILE A 38 13.73 35.04 34.99
C ILE A 38 12.75 35.07 36.16
N VAL A 39 11.47 34.84 35.86
CA VAL A 39 10.42 34.73 36.87
C VAL A 39 10.75 33.64 37.88
N SER A 40 10.52 33.94 39.15
CA SER A 40 11.04 33.14 40.26
C SER A 40 10.47 31.72 40.33
N ASP A 41 9.21 31.53 39.92
CA ASP A 41 8.47 30.26 39.99
C ASP A 41 8.32 29.55 38.63
N GLY A 42 8.87 30.13 37.55
CA GLY A 42 8.74 29.60 36.19
C GLY A 42 7.34 29.66 35.57
N LYS A 43 6.38 30.38 36.17
CA LYS A 43 4.97 30.40 35.71
C LYS A 43 4.63 31.68 34.95
N TYR A 44 3.67 31.57 34.02
CA TYR A 44 3.14 32.73 33.31
C TYR A 44 2.37 33.68 34.23
N GLY A 45 1.57 33.11 35.13
CA GLY A 45 0.71 33.85 36.04
C GLY A 45 -0.73 33.37 35.96
N ALA A 46 -1.22 32.92 37.11
CA ALA A 46 -2.57 32.49 37.36
C ALA A 46 -3.01 33.03 38.73
N ARG A 47 -4.30 33.34 38.84
CA ARG A 47 -4.92 33.77 40.09
C ARG A 47 -5.31 32.55 40.90
N ASP A 48 -4.82 32.49 42.12
CA ASP A 48 -5.18 31.46 43.07
C ASP A 48 -6.68 31.62 43.47
N PRO A 49 -7.50 30.56 43.40
CA PRO A 49 -8.93 30.67 43.68
C PRO A 49 -9.28 31.02 45.12
N GLU A 50 -8.46 30.59 46.08
CA GLU A 50 -8.71 30.73 47.52
C GLU A 50 -8.15 32.06 48.04
N THR A 51 -6.86 32.28 47.80
CA THR A 51 -6.15 33.47 48.29
C THR A 51 -6.36 34.70 47.41
N LYS A 52 -6.89 34.51 46.19
CA LYS A 52 -7.03 35.54 45.15
C LYS A 52 -5.72 36.21 44.71
N MET A 53 -4.59 35.65 45.10
CA MET A 53 -3.24 36.16 44.79
C MET A 53 -2.78 35.72 43.40
N TRP A 54 -1.97 36.54 42.75
CA TRP A 54 -1.38 36.24 41.45
C TRP A 54 0.03 35.66 41.61
N ASN A 55 0.34 34.60 40.87
CA ASN A 55 1.72 34.07 40.78
C ASN A 55 2.38 34.43 39.43
N GLY A 56 3.55 33.87 39.16
CA GLY A 56 4.22 34.02 37.88
C GLY A 56 4.56 35.46 37.50
N MET A 57 4.73 35.69 36.19
CA MET A 57 5.06 37.00 35.65
C MET A 57 3.98 38.05 35.95
N VAL A 58 2.70 37.65 35.90
CA VAL A 58 1.58 38.55 36.27
C VAL A 58 1.72 39.02 37.73
N GLY A 59 1.97 38.10 38.66
CA GLY A 59 2.18 38.45 40.08
C GLY A 59 3.40 39.33 40.30
N GLU A 60 4.51 39.11 39.57
CA GLU A 60 5.68 39.98 39.68
C GLU A 60 5.38 41.43 39.23
N LEU A 61 4.53 41.64 38.23
CA LEU A 61 4.08 42.99 37.83
C LEU A 61 3.10 43.59 38.85
N VAL A 62 2.06 42.84 39.25
CA VAL A 62 1.02 43.32 40.18
C VAL A 62 1.61 43.77 41.52
N TYR A 63 2.65 43.07 42.01
CA TYR A 63 3.28 43.39 43.29
C TYR A 63 4.56 44.24 43.17
N GLY A 64 4.84 44.83 41.99
CA GLY A 64 5.98 45.72 41.79
C GLY A 64 7.36 45.06 41.95
N LYS A 65 7.46 43.75 41.69
CA LYS A 65 8.73 43.01 41.68
C LYS A 65 9.45 43.08 40.33
N ALA A 66 8.74 43.46 39.27
CA ALA A 66 9.24 43.70 37.94
C ALA A 66 8.48 44.87 37.30
N ASP A 67 9.16 45.64 36.43
CA ASP A 67 8.59 46.83 35.78
C ASP A 67 7.95 46.51 34.42
N LEU A 68 8.45 45.48 33.74
CA LEU A 68 7.98 45.07 32.40
C LEU A 68 8.14 43.56 32.23
N ALA A 69 7.14 42.92 31.62
CA ALA A 69 7.21 41.52 31.22
C ALA A 69 7.25 41.42 29.68
N VAL A 70 8.44 41.12 29.14
CA VAL A 70 8.60 40.76 27.72
C VAL A 70 8.70 39.24 27.63
N ALA A 71 7.61 38.59 27.22
CA ALA A 71 7.47 37.14 27.21
C ALA A 71 6.36 36.68 26.25
N PRO A 72 6.28 35.39 25.89
CA PRO A 72 5.13 34.84 25.17
C PRO A 72 3.90 34.72 26.10
N LEU A 73 3.38 35.85 26.56
CA LEU A 73 2.26 35.93 27.50
C LEU A 73 0.96 36.20 26.73
N THR A 74 0.04 35.23 26.73
CA THR A 74 -1.28 35.40 26.12
C THR A 74 -2.10 36.46 26.86
N ILE A 75 -2.62 37.42 26.11
CA ILE A 75 -3.58 38.43 26.57
C ILE A 75 -4.91 37.72 26.87
N THR A 76 -5.40 37.82 28.10
CA THR A 76 -6.70 37.27 28.52
C THR A 76 -7.44 38.30 29.36
N LEU A 77 -8.78 38.23 29.36
CA LEU A 77 -9.64 39.17 30.10
C LEU A 77 -9.21 39.30 31.58
N VAL A 78 -9.04 38.17 32.27
CA VAL A 78 -8.67 38.15 33.69
C VAL A 78 -7.29 38.74 34.00
N ARG A 79 -6.37 38.76 33.02
CA ARG A 79 -5.05 39.39 33.20
C ARG A 79 -5.12 40.88 32.94
N GLU A 80 -5.91 41.29 31.95
CA GLU A 80 -6.14 42.70 31.60
C GLU A 80 -6.81 43.48 32.73
N GLU A 81 -7.53 42.82 33.64
CA GLU A 81 -8.09 43.44 34.85
C GLU A 81 -7.03 43.91 35.87
N VAL A 82 -5.80 43.39 35.81
CA VAL A 82 -4.77 43.65 36.83
C VAL A 82 -3.45 44.20 36.28
N ILE A 83 -3.23 44.06 34.98
CA ILE A 83 -2.07 44.60 34.26
C ILE A 83 -2.49 45.10 32.88
N ASP A 84 -1.82 46.14 32.39
CA ASP A 84 -2.04 46.63 31.04
C ASP A 84 -1.19 45.86 30.01
N PHE A 85 -1.72 45.72 28.80
CA PHE A 85 -1.02 45.12 27.67
C PHE A 85 -0.83 46.14 26.54
N SER A 86 0.27 45.99 25.79
CA SER A 86 0.42 46.65 24.50
C SER A 86 -0.49 46.01 23.44
N LYS A 87 -0.51 46.59 22.23
CA LYS A 87 -1.04 45.86 21.07
C LYS A 87 -0.26 44.55 20.86
N PRO A 88 -0.94 43.46 20.46
CA PRO A 88 -0.27 42.19 20.21
C PRO A 88 0.73 42.36 19.06
N PHE A 89 1.94 41.82 19.23
CA PHE A 89 2.99 41.86 18.20
C PHE A 89 3.06 40.58 17.36
N MET A 90 2.36 39.52 17.77
CA MET A 90 2.33 38.23 17.09
C MET A 90 0.94 37.60 17.23
N SER A 91 0.39 37.12 16.13
CA SER A 91 -0.88 36.39 16.09
C SER A 91 -0.61 34.89 16.14
N LEU A 92 -1.20 34.20 17.12
CA LEU A 92 -1.13 32.76 17.26
C LEU A 92 -2.51 32.19 17.62
N GLY A 93 -2.74 30.93 17.29
CA GLY A 93 -3.98 30.22 17.56
C GLY A 93 -3.74 28.81 18.09
N ILE A 94 -4.81 28.17 18.55
CA ILE A 94 -4.76 26.77 19.00
C ILE A 94 -4.50 25.88 17.78
N SER A 95 -3.49 25.03 17.86
CA SER A 95 -3.14 24.05 16.83
C SER A 95 -2.95 22.67 17.44
N ILE A 96 -3.20 21.63 16.64
CA ILE A 96 -3.01 20.24 17.05
C ILE A 96 -1.73 19.71 16.42
N MET A 97 -0.79 19.26 17.26
CA MET A 97 0.42 18.60 16.82
C MET A 97 0.20 17.08 16.83
N ILE A 98 0.30 16.44 15.67
CA ILE A 98 0.27 14.98 15.54
C ILE A 98 1.61 14.46 15.03
N LYS A 99 1.97 13.24 15.45
CA LYS A 99 3.10 12.53 14.88
C LYS A 99 2.85 12.34 13.38
N LYS A 100 3.84 12.67 12.55
CA LYS A 100 3.79 12.42 11.10
C LYS A 100 3.43 10.93 10.86
N PRO A 101 2.35 10.62 10.13
CA PRO A 101 1.96 9.24 9.89
C PRO A 101 3.05 8.55 9.08
N THR A 102 3.45 7.37 9.53
CA THR A 102 4.32 6.49 8.76
C THR A 102 3.48 5.84 7.67
N LYS A 103 3.72 6.17 6.41
CA LYS A 103 3.15 5.42 5.29
C LYS A 103 3.70 4.00 5.36
N SER A 104 2.82 3.00 5.49
CA SER A 104 3.23 1.61 5.32
C SER A 104 3.77 1.44 3.90
N LYS A 105 4.87 0.69 3.75
CA LYS A 105 5.33 0.29 2.42
C LYS A 105 4.26 -0.64 1.83
N PRO A 106 3.96 -0.53 0.52
CA PRO A 106 3.05 -1.47 -0.13
C PRO A 106 3.51 -2.91 0.15
N GLY A 107 2.56 -3.78 0.47
CA GLY A 107 2.84 -5.20 0.71
C GLY A 107 3.32 -5.89 -0.57
N VAL A 108 3.86 -7.10 -0.44
CA VAL A 108 4.32 -7.91 -1.59
C VAL A 108 3.21 -8.21 -2.61
N PHE A 109 1.95 -8.14 -2.19
CA PHE A 109 0.77 -8.34 -3.04
C PHE A 109 0.09 -7.04 -3.48
N SER A 110 0.76 -5.88 -3.34
CA SER A 110 0.14 -4.60 -3.69
C SER A 110 -0.20 -4.45 -5.19
N PHE A 111 0.32 -5.34 -6.04
CA PHE A 111 -0.10 -5.44 -7.44
C PHE A 111 -1.54 -5.98 -7.62
N LEU A 112 -2.12 -6.63 -6.59
CA LEU A 112 -3.52 -7.07 -6.56
C LEU A 112 -4.47 -5.97 -6.06
N ASP A 113 -3.95 -4.98 -5.31
CA ASP A 113 -4.71 -3.85 -4.75
C ASP A 113 -5.52 -3.02 -5.78
N PRO A 114 -5.13 -2.90 -7.07
CA PRO A 114 -5.93 -2.17 -8.05
C PRO A 114 -7.32 -2.77 -8.31
N LEU A 115 -7.54 -4.03 -7.91
CA LEU A 115 -8.81 -4.73 -8.11
C LEU A 115 -9.36 -5.24 -6.78
N ALA A 116 -10.64 -5.01 -6.53
CA ALA A 116 -11.30 -5.43 -5.30
C ALA A 116 -11.36 -6.97 -5.17
N TYR A 117 -11.33 -7.47 -3.93
CA TYR A 117 -11.34 -8.91 -3.63
C TYR A 117 -12.55 -9.63 -4.22
N GLU A 118 -13.70 -8.95 -4.27
CA GLU A 118 -14.94 -9.46 -4.85
C GLU A 118 -14.76 -9.78 -6.34
N ILE A 119 -14.03 -8.95 -7.07
CA ILE A 119 -13.80 -9.16 -8.51
C ILE A 119 -12.83 -10.33 -8.72
N TRP A 120 -11.80 -10.47 -7.87
CA TRP A 120 -10.93 -11.66 -7.89
C TRP A 120 -11.72 -12.96 -7.69
N MET A 121 -12.65 -12.99 -6.74
CA MET A 121 -13.54 -14.14 -6.54
C MET A 121 -14.43 -14.39 -7.77
N CYS A 122 -15.00 -13.34 -8.36
CA CYS A 122 -15.78 -13.44 -9.60
C CYS A 122 -14.96 -14.00 -10.77
N ILE A 123 -13.70 -13.58 -10.94
CA ILE A 123 -12.80 -14.11 -11.98
C ILE A 123 -12.59 -15.61 -11.79
N VAL A 124 -12.32 -16.06 -10.56
CA VAL A 124 -12.13 -17.50 -10.26
C VAL A 124 -13.40 -18.30 -10.54
N PHE A 125 -14.58 -17.83 -10.11
CA PHE A 125 -15.83 -18.52 -10.37
C PHE A 125 -16.21 -18.54 -11.85
N ALA A 126 -16.03 -17.43 -12.56
CA ALA A 126 -16.28 -17.35 -13.99
C ALA A 126 -15.34 -18.29 -14.77
N TYR A 127 -14.06 -18.36 -14.39
CA TYR A 127 -13.08 -19.25 -15.01
C TYR A 127 -13.46 -20.73 -14.87
N ILE A 128 -13.87 -21.16 -13.66
CA ILE A 128 -14.36 -22.52 -13.43
C ILE A 128 -15.65 -22.76 -14.22
N GLY A 129 -16.59 -21.80 -14.20
CA GLY A 129 -17.86 -21.88 -14.92
C GLY A 129 -17.68 -22.05 -16.42
N VAL A 130 -16.83 -21.24 -17.06
CA VAL A 130 -16.49 -21.35 -18.47
C VAL A 130 -15.84 -22.70 -18.78
N SER A 131 -14.91 -23.15 -17.95
CA SER A 131 -14.24 -24.45 -18.14
C SER A 131 -15.22 -25.63 -18.10
N VAL A 132 -16.19 -25.60 -17.18
CA VAL A 132 -17.24 -26.63 -17.08
C VAL A 132 -18.19 -26.57 -18.27
N VAL A 133 -18.64 -25.38 -18.67
CA VAL A 133 -19.52 -25.22 -19.83
C VAL A 133 -18.83 -25.71 -21.11
N LEU A 134 -17.57 -25.35 -21.33
CA LEU A 134 -16.79 -25.83 -22.48
C LEU A 134 -16.63 -27.35 -22.46
N PHE A 135 -16.35 -27.96 -21.31
CA PHE A 135 -16.25 -29.42 -21.19
C PHE A 135 -17.57 -30.14 -21.51
N LEU A 136 -18.71 -29.59 -21.09
CA LEU A 136 -20.01 -30.17 -21.42
C LEU A 136 -20.32 -30.02 -22.92
N VAL A 137 -20.07 -28.84 -23.49
CA VAL A 137 -20.29 -28.58 -24.92
C VAL A 137 -19.43 -29.51 -25.77
N SER A 138 -18.15 -29.66 -25.44
CA SER A 138 -17.26 -30.54 -26.20
C SER A 138 -17.66 -32.00 -26.11
N ARG A 139 -18.21 -32.44 -24.96
CA ARG A 139 -18.63 -33.83 -24.78
C ARG A 139 -19.96 -34.18 -25.46
N PHE A 140 -20.84 -33.19 -25.61
CA PHE A 140 -22.18 -33.37 -26.21
C PHE A 140 -22.28 -32.95 -27.67
N SER A 141 -21.34 -32.16 -28.20
CA SER A 141 -21.28 -31.84 -29.63
C SER A 141 -20.67 -33.02 -30.40
N PRO A 142 -21.43 -33.70 -31.28
CA PRO A 142 -20.90 -34.80 -32.10
C PRO A 142 -19.90 -34.33 -33.17
N TYR A 143 -19.75 -33.01 -33.38
CA TYR A 143 -18.95 -32.42 -34.46
C TYR A 143 -17.51 -32.04 -34.07
N GLU A 144 -17.14 -32.14 -32.78
CA GLU A 144 -15.76 -31.92 -32.29
C GLU A 144 -14.91 -33.21 -32.24
N TRP A 145 -15.48 -34.37 -32.58
CA TRP A 145 -14.74 -35.62 -32.60
C TRP A 145 -13.94 -35.74 -33.89
N HIS A 146 -12.62 -35.85 -33.79
CA HIS A 146 -11.74 -36.05 -34.95
C HIS A 146 -12.02 -37.41 -35.61
N ALA A 147 -12.37 -37.40 -36.89
CA ALA A 147 -12.14 -38.54 -37.77
C ALA A 147 -10.77 -38.30 -38.43
N GLU A 148 -9.76 -39.06 -38.02
CA GLU A 148 -8.46 -39.03 -38.71
C GLU A 148 -8.63 -39.70 -40.08
N ASP A 149 -8.65 -38.89 -41.15
CA ASP A 149 -8.41 -39.40 -42.50
C ASP A 149 -6.90 -39.63 -42.65
N TYR A 150 -6.48 -40.88 -42.74
CA TYR A 150 -5.10 -41.27 -43.03
C TYR A 150 -4.73 -40.82 -44.44
N GLU A 151 -3.86 -39.81 -44.58
CA GLU A 151 -3.25 -39.49 -45.88
C GLU A 151 -2.21 -40.56 -46.28
N GLU A 152 -2.45 -41.14 -47.45
CA GLU A 152 -1.67 -42.17 -48.12
C GLU A 152 -0.36 -41.61 -48.70
N GLY A 153 0.78 -42.16 -48.28
CA GLY A 153 2.09 -41.79 -48.81
C GLY A 153 3.15 -42.85 -48.52
N ALA A 154 3.17 -43.92 -49.30
CA ALA A 154 4.21 -44.96 -49.24
C ALA A 154 5.01 -45.02 -50.54
N GLU A 155 6.32 -44.82 -50.46
CA GLU A 155 7.30 -45.37 -51.41
C GLU A 155 8.49 -46.01 -50.67
N PRO A 156 9.16 -47.04 -51.25
CA PRO A 156 9.48 -48.27 -50.52
C PRO A 156 10.98 -48.47 -50.23
N GLN A 157 11.31 -49.23 -49.17
CA GLN A 157 12.66 -49.77 -48.94
C GLN A 157 12.64 -51.29 -48.73
N THR A 158 13.57 -51.94 -49.42
CA THR A 158 13.76 -53.37 -49.71
C THR A 158 14.27 -54.17 -48.49
N PRO A 159 13.87 -55.45 -48.27
CA PRO A 159 14.30 -56.21 -47.11
C PRO A 159 15.52 -57.13 -47.38
N THR A 160 16.47 -57.13 -46.44
CA THR A 160 17.59 -58.08 -46.34
C THR A 160 17.07 -59.45 -45.85
N GLN A 161 17.39 -60.53 -46.58
CA GLN A 161 17.07 -61.92 -46.21
C GLN A 161 18.30 -62.68 -45.65
N ALA A 162 18.07 -63.45 -44.59
CA ALA A 162 18.74 -64.71 -44.23
C ALA A 162 17.81 -65.41 -43.21
N ALA A 163 17.51 -66.72 -43.21
CA ALA A 163 17.89 -67.86 -44.04
C ALA A 163 16.85 -68.99 -43.82
N ALA A 164 16.63 -69.81 -44.87
CA ALA A 164 16.34 -71.26 -44.89
C ALA A 164 15.34 -71.85 -43.85
N SER A 165 14.09 -72.16 -44.23
CA SER A 165 13.60 -73.33 -45.00
C SER A 165 13.45 -74.64 -44.19
N ASN A 166 12.21 -75.04 -43.90
CA ASN A 166 11.57 -76.30 -44.35
C ASN A 166 10.46 -76.75 -43.40
N GLY A 167 9.26 -76.97 -43.95
CA GLY A 167 8.14 -77.60 -43.24
C GLY A 167 6.89 -77.60 -44.11
N VAL A 168 6.61 -78.73 -44.73
CA VAL A 168 5.59 -78.98 -45.76
C VAL A 168 4.18 -79.12 -45.17
N GLN A 169 3.20 -78.62 -45.94
CA GLN A 169 1.73 -78.71 -45.89
C GLN A 169 1.15 -80.14 -45.67
N PRO A 170 -0.16 -80.38 -45.36
CA PRO A 170 -1.24 -79.97 -46.26
C PRO A 170 -2.65 -79.65 -45.69
N SER A 171 -3.30 -78.69 -46.35
CA SER A 171 -4.70 -78.60 -46.81
C SER A 171 -5.89 -79.11 -45.96
N GLN A 172 -6.85 -78.19 -45.73
CA GLN A 172 -8.29 -78.32 -46.07
C GLN A 172 -8.93 -76.92 -46.21
N THR A 173 -9.91 -76.80 -47.12
CA THR A 173 -10.49 -75.58 -47.76
C THR A 173 -12.02 -75.55 -47.47
N PRO A 174 -12.83 -74.55 -47.90
CA PRO A 174 -12.93 -73.12 -47.56
C PRO A 174 -14.33 -72.70 -47.00
N THR A 175 -14.58 -71.38 -46.95
CA THR A 175 -15.85 -70.61 -46.74
C THR A 175 -16.36 -70.47 -45.29
N GLN A 176 -16.74 -69.30 -44.76
CA GLN A 176 -17.28 -68.07 -45.36
C GLN A 176 -17.05 -66.85 -44.44
N GLN A 177 -16.97 -65.67 -45.05
CA GLN A 177 -16.76 -64.33 -44.46
C GLN A 177 -17.58 -64.02 -43.20
N ASN A 178 -16.96 -63.28 -42.27
CA ASN A 178 -17.68 -62.18 -41.62
C ASN A 178 -16.72 -61.03 -41.32
N ALA A 179 -16.93 -59.91 -42.01
CA ALA A 179 -16.32 -58.64 -41.69
C ALA A 179 -16.88 -58.17 -40.35
N ASN A 180 -16.01 -57.85 -39.39
CA ASN A 180 -16.39 -57.03 -38.26
C ASN A 180 -15.37 -55.90 -38.12
N GLN A 181 -15.70 -54.81 -38.81
CA GLN A 181 -15.56 -53.42 -38.40
C GLN A 181 -14.78 -53.22 -37.08
N GLN A 182 -13.51 -52.82 -37.18
CA GLN A 182 -12.87 -52.09 -36.09
C GLN A 182 -13.45 -50.67 -36.13
N SER A 183 -14.25 -50.33 -35.12
CA SER A 183 -14.78 -48.98 -34.91
C SER A 183 -13.62 -48.00 -34.71
N PRO A 184 -13.58 -46.83 -35.39
CA PRO A 184 -12.59 -45.82 -35.11
C PRO A 184 -12.78 -45.32 -33.67
N GLU A 185 -11.72 -45.41 -32.86
CA GLU A 185 -11.72 -44.86 -31.51
C GLU A 185 -11.73 -43.33 -31.64
N GLN A 186 -12.91 -42.74 -31.51
CA GLN A 186 -13.06 -41.29 -31.55
C GLN A 186 -12.40 -40.73 -30.28
N THR A 187 -11.38 -39.87 -30.41
CA THR A 187 -10.76 -39.19 -29.26
C THR A 187 -11.12 -37.71 -29.28
N ASN A 188 -11.69 -37.23 -28.16
CA ASN A 188 -12.01 -35.82 -27.96
C ASN A 188 -10.80 -35.09 -27.35
N GLU A 189 -10.26 -34.09 -28.06
CA GLU A 189 -9.09 -33.33 -27.60
C GLU A 189 -9.40 -32.41 -26.39
N PHE A 190 -10.67 -32.11 -26.11
CA PHE A 190 -11.09 -31.33 -24.95
C PHE A 190 -11.45 -32.22 -23.75
N GLY A 191 -10.42 -32.81 -23.14
CA GLY A 191 -10.51 -33.32 -21.77
C GLY A 191 -10.62 -32.18 -20.73
N ILE A 192 -11.02 -32.50 -19.49
CA ILE A 192 -11.19 -31.52 -18.39
C ILE A 192 -9.95 -30.63 -18.20
N PHE A 193 -8.75 -31.21 -18.29
CA PHE A 193 -7.49 -30.49 -18.14
C PHE A 193 -7.17 -29.60 -19.35
N ASN A 194 -7.57 -30.01 -20.56
CA ASN A 194 -7.33 -29.24 -21.78
C ASN A 194 -8.27 -28.04 -21.89
N SER A 195 -9.54 -28.19 -21.48
CA SER A 195 -10.48 -27.07 -21.37
C SER A 195 -10.04 -26.02 -20.34
N LEU A 196 -9.44 -26.47 -19.22
CA LEU A 196 -8.92 -25.60 -18.17
C LEU A 196 -7.69 -24.82 -18.65
N TRP A 197 -6.77 -25.50 -19.35
CA TRP A 197 -5.57 -24.90 -19.94
C TRP A 197 -5.92 -23.91 -21.06
N PHE A 198 -6.85 -24.27 -21.94
CA PHE A 198 -7.39 -23.38 -22.98
C PHE A 198 -7.97 -22.09 -22.39
N SER A 199 -8.84 -22.22 -21.38
CA SER A 199 -9.47 -21.07 -20.72
C SER A 199 -8.43 -20.14 -20.06
N LEU A 200 -7.33 -20.70 -19.54
CA LEU A 200 -6.25 -19.92 -18.92
C LEU A 200 -5.42 -19.18 -19.98
N GLY A 201 -5.02 -19.88 -21.05
CA GLY A 201 -4.26 -19.30 -22.16
C GLY A 201 -5.03 -18.19 -22.88
N ALA A 202 -6.35 -18.37 -23.05
CA ALA A 202 -7.23 -17.34 -23.59
C ALA A 202 -7.35 -16.12 -22.65
N PHE A 203 -7.53 -16.33 -21.34
CA PHE A 203 -7.62 -15.25 -20.36
C PHE A 203 -6.33 -14.42 -20.27
N MET A 204 -5.17 -15.08 -20.34
CA MET A 204 -3.86 -14.42 -20.29
C MET A 204 -3.42 -13.83 -21.65
N GLN A 205 -4.25 -13.94 -22.70
CA GLN A 205 -3.97 -13.47 -24.06
C GLN A 205 -2.71 -14.10 -24.69
N GLN A 206 -2.31 -15.29 -24.24
CA GLN A 206 -1.10 -15.97 -24.71
C GLN A 206 -1.36 -16.91 -25.90
N GLY A 207 -2.62 -17.05 -26.30
CA GLY A 207 -3.02 -18.05 -27.30
C GLY A 207 -2.97 -19.47 -26.72
N CYS A 208 -3.67 -20.40 -27.37
CA CYS A 208 -3.60 -21.82 -27.06
C CYS A 208 -3.57 -22.57 -28.39
N ASP A 209 -2.78 -23.65 -28.49
CA ASP A 209 -2.61 -24.42 -29.73
C ASP A 209 -3.87 -25.22 -30.14
N ILE A 210 -4.87 -25.26 -29.25
CA ILE A 210 -6.12 -26.00 -29.42
C ILE A 210 -7.24 -24.96 -29.51
N SER A 211 -7.95 -24.91 -30.64
CA SER A 211 -9.08 -24.01 -30.86
C SER A 211 -10.39 -24.79 -30.98
N PRO A 212 -11.47 -24.39 -30.30
CA PRO A 212 -12.80 -24.92 -30.60
C PRO A 212 -13.16 -24.61 -32.06
N ARG A 213 -13.86 -25.54 -32.73
CA ARG A 213 -14.32 -25.37 -34.11
C ARG A 213 -15.59 -24.53 -34.21
#